data_AF-A0A7W0F656-F1
#
_entry.id   AF-A0A7W0F656-F1
#
_cell.length_a   1.000
_cell.length_b   1.000
_cell.length_c   1.000
_cell.angle_alpha   90.00
_cell.angle_beta   90.00
_cell.angle_gamma   90.00
#
_symmetry.space_group_name_H-M   'P 1'
#
loop_
_entity.id
_entity.type
_entity.pdbx_description
1 polymer ?
#
loop_
_entity_poly.entity_id
_entity_poly.type
_entity_poly.pdbx_seq_one_letter_code
_entity_poly.pdbx_strand_id
1 'polypeptide(L)'
;MMTPEERLKQLGIELPDAPKPLGSYVPLVRTGNLVFLSGILPLVEGKLPREGRVGEKVTVDEAREDALTAAINALAILKSNLGTLNKIRRCVKIT
;
A
#
# COMPACT_ATOMS: atom_id res chain seq x y z
N MET A 1 11.91 9.08 -19.01
CA MET A 1 12.08 8.90 -17.55
C MET A 1 11.39 7.63 -17.16
N MET A 2 11.95 6.91 -16.19
CA MET A 2 11.39 5.67 -15.70
C MET A 2 10.13 5.92 -14.87
N THR A 3 9.06 5.18 -15.15
CA THR A 3 7.78 5.23 -14.43
C THR A 3 7.84 4.46 -13.11
N PRO A 4 6.99 4.78 -12.12
CA PRO A 4 6.91 3.98 -10.89
C PRO A 4 6.59 2.50 -11.17
N GLU A 5 5.71 2.21 -12.13
CA GLU A 5 5.36 0.85 -12.53
C GLU A 5 6.55 0.07 -13.10
N GLU A 6 7.38 0.70 -13.95
CA GLU A 6 8.62 0.08 -14.42
C GLU A 6 9.59 -0.19 -13.27
N ARG A 7 9.60 0.67 -12.24
CA ARG A 7 10.50 0.52 -11.09
C ARG A 7 10.07 -0.62 -10.19
N LEU A 8 8.77 -0.79 -9.99
CA LEU A 8 8.23 -1.97 -9.32
C LEU A 8 8.63 -3.25 -10.04
N LYS A 9 8.52 -3.29 -11.38
CA LYS A 9 8.96 -4.44 -12.17
C LYS A 9 10.45 -4.77 -12.01
N GLN A 10 11.33 -3.77 -12.00
CA GLN A 10 12.77 -4.00 -11.78
C GLN A 10 13.07 -4.52 -10.37
N LEU A 11 12.26 -4.16 -9.38
CA LEU A 11 12.37 -4.66 -8.01
C LEU A 11 11.72 -6.04 -7.84
N GLY A 12 11.16 -6.64 -8.91
CA GLY A 12 10.42 -7.90 -8.83
C GLY A 12 9.10 -7.79 -8.08
N ILE A 13 8.54 -6.58 -7.97
CA ILE A 13 7.28 -6.32 -7.27
C ILE A 13 6.14 -6.27 -8.30
N GLU A 14 5.22 -7.21 -8.18
CA GLU A 14 3.93 -7.15 -8.85
C GLU A 14 2.89 -6.56 -7.90
N LEU A 15 2.07 -5.64 -8.41
CA LEU A 15 0.99 -5.07 -7.61
C LEU A 15 -0.18 -6.06 -7.57
N PRO A 16 -0.67 -6.44 -6.38
CA PRO A 16 -1.85 -7.27 -6.27
C PRO A 16 -3.10 -6.48 -6.68
N ASP A 17 -4.24 -7.15 -6.70
CA ASP A 17 -5.53 -6.48 -6.71
C ASP A 17 -5.65 -5.58 -5.47
N ALA A 18 -6.22 -4.38 -5.67
CA ALA A 18 -6.39 -3.43 -4.57
C ALA A 18 -7.28 -4.04 -3.47
N PRO A 19 -6.82 -4.07 -2.20
CA PRO A 19 -7.63 -4.59 -1.12
C PRO A 19 -8.91 -3.76 -0.93
N LYS A 20 -9.98 -4.45 -0.55
CA LYS A 20 -11.28 -3.83 -0.30
C LYS A 20 -11.33 -3.24 1.12
N PRO A 21 -12.07 -2.14 1.34
CA PRO A 21 -12.35 -1.62 2.68
C PRO A 21 -12.96 -2.70 3.59
N LEU A 22 -12.55 -2.73 4.86
CA LEU A 22 -13.06 -3.67 5.88
C LEU A 22 -14.33 -3.17 6.58
N GLY A 23 -14.86 -2.02 6.17
CA GLY A 23 -16.05 -1.40 6.72
C GLY A 23 -16.63 -0.34 5.78
N SER A 24 -17.58 0.44 6.28
CA SER A 24 -18.29 1.47 5.51
C SER A 24 -17.45 2.75 5.34
N TYR A 25 -16.34 2.65 4.61
CA TYR A 25 -15.48 3.77 4.23
C TYR A 25 -14.87 3.55 2.84
N VAL A 26 -14.35 4.61 2.23
CA VAL A 26 -13.68 4.55 0.92
C VAL A 26 -12.17 4.34 1.07
N PRO A 27 -11.50 3.65 0.12
CA PRO A 27 -10.08 3.34 0.25
C PRO A 27 -9.18 4.59 0.17
N LEU A 28 -9.65 5.64 -0.51
CA LEU A 28 -9.00 6.94 -0.56
C LEU A 28 -10.02 8.07 -0.73
N VAL A 29 -9.60 9.28 -0.38
CA VAL A 29 -10.30 10.53 -0.67
C VAL A 29 -9.35 11.52 -1.33
N ARG A 30 -9.89 12.42 -2.16
CA ARG A 30 -9.13 13.49 -2.80
C ARG A 30 -9.65 14.85 -2.36
N THR A 31 -8.73 15.74 -1.98
CA THR A 31 -9.02 17.17 -1.75
C THR A 31 -7.99 18.03 -2.49
N GLY A 32 -8.47 18.79 -3.48
CA GLY A 32 -7.59 19.50 -4.42
C GLY A 32 -6.61 18.55 -5.13
N ASN A 33 -5.32 18.73 -4.85
CA ASN A 33 -4.23 17.93 -5.41
C ASN A 33 -3.65 16.89 -4.44
N LEU A 34 -4.27 16.71 -3.27
CA LEU A 34 -3.87 15.72 -2.28
C LEU A 34 -4.81 14.52 -2.34
N VAL A 35 -4.22 13.33 -2.31
CA VAL A 35 -4.92 12.05 -2.15
C VAL A 35 -4.53 11.47 -0.80
N PHE A 36 -5.53 11.17 0.02
CA PHE A 36 -5.36 10.57 1.33
C PHE A 36 -5.89 9.13 1.29
N LEU A 37 -5.03 8.19 1.65
CA LEU A 37 -5.40 6.79 1.83
C LEU A 37 -6.02 6.59 3.21
N SER A 38 -6.98 5.68 3.32
CA SER A 38 -7.41 5.11 4.58
C SER A 38 -6.31 4.21 5.18
N GLY A 39 -6.53 3.63 6.36
CA GLY A 39 -5.58 2.69 6.96
C GLY A 39 -5.34 1.48 6.07
N ILE A 40 -4.05 1.16 5.82
CA ILE A 40 -3.64 0.06 4.94
C ILE A 40 -2.99 -1.04 5.78
N LEU A 41 -3.49 -2.26 5.62
CA LEU A 41 -2.99 -3.46 6.28
C LEU A 41 -2.09 -4.27 5.34
N PRO A 42 -1.18 -5.10 5.89
CA PRO A 42 -0.32 -6.01 5.12
C PRO A 42 -1.08 -7.24 4.63
N LEU A 43 -2.25 -7.06 4.01
CA LEU A 43 -3.07 -8.16 3.54
C LEU A 43 -2.39 -8.91 2.38
N VAL A 44 -2.35 -10.23 2.48
CA VAL A 44 -1.96 -11.16 1.43
C VAL A 44 -3.17 -12.05 1.16
N GLU A 45 -3.66 -12.06 -0.08
CA GLU A 45 -4.88 -12.80 -0.47
C GLU A 45 -6.09 -12.48 0.45
N GLY A 46 -6.19 -11.23 0.88
CA GLY A 46 -7.27 -10.74 1.75
C GLY A 46 -7.16 -11.14 3.23
N LYS A 47 -6.03 -11.72 3.65
CA LYS A 47 -5.80 -12.14 5.04
C LYS A 47 -4.57 -11.46 5.63
N LEU A 48 -4.56 -11.27 6.94
CA LEU A 48 -3.36 -10.85 7.66
C LEU A 48 -2.40 -12.04 7.77
N PRO A 49 -1.13 -11.91 7.32
CA PRO A 49 -0.16 -13.00 7.44
C PRO A 49 0.23 -13.25 8.89
N ARG A 50 0.29 -12.19 9.70
CA ARG A 50 0.71 -12.21 11.11
C ARG A 50 -0.09 -11.18 11.89
N GLU A 51 -0.28 -11.44 13.18
CA GLU A 51 -0.95 -10.55 14.13
C GLU A 51 -0.23 -10.55 15.47
N GLY A 52 -0.09 -9.37 16.09
CA GLY A 52 0.50 -9.23 17.41
C GLY A 52 1.44 -8.03 17.52
N ARG A 53 1.98 -7.83 18.73
CA ARG A 53 2.87 -6.70 19.04
C ARG A 53 4.31 -7.00 18.59
N VAL A 54 4.92 -6.03 17.92
CA VAL A 54 6.33 -6.09 17.52
C VAL A 54 7.23 -6.11 18.76
N GLY A 55 8.21 -7.02 18.77
CA GLY A 55 9.10 -7.28 19.91
C GLY A 55 8.55 -8.30 20.92
N GLU A 56 7.31 -8.75 20.75
CA GLU A 56 6.70 -9.81 21.58
C GLU A 56 6.28 -11.00 20.72
N LYS A 57 5.31 -10.81 19.83
CA LYS A 57 4.74 -11.86 18.96
C LYS A 57 5.22 -11.77 17.52
N VAL A 58 5.72 -10.60 17.12
CA VAL A 58 6.24 -10.32 15.77
C VAL A 58 7.64 -9.76 15.92
N THR A 59 8.60 -10.30 15.20
CA THR A 59 9.98 -9.78 15.17
C THR A 59 10.05 -8.47 14.36
N VAL A 60 11.15 -7.73 14.51
CA VAL A 60 11.37 -6.49 13.73
C VAL A 60 11.49 -6.78 12.23
N ASP A 61 12.09 -7.89 11.85
CA ASP A 61 12.25 -8.26 10.44
C ASP A 61 10.91 -8.65 9.81
N GLU A 62 10.09 -9.44 10.51
CA GLU A 62 8.71 -9.74 10.10
C GLU A 62 7.85 -8.46 9.97
N ALA A 63 7.99 -7.53 10.92
CA ALA A 63 7.29 -6.25 10.85
C ALA A 63 7.75 -5.39 9.66
N ARG A 64 9.02 -5.50 9.26
CA ARG A 64 9.56 -4.83 8.07
C ARG A 64 8.94 -5.41 6.80
N GLU A 65 8.79 -6.73 6.72
CA GLU A 65 8.10 -7.40 5.62
C GLU A 65 6.62 -6.98 5.54
N ASP A 66 5.94 -6.89 6.68
CA ASP A 66 4.56 -6.38 6.72
C ASP A 66 4.46 -4.94 6.25
N ALA A 67 5.37 -4.07 6.69
CA ALA A 67 5.40 -2.69 6.24
C ALA A 67 5.60 -2.59 4.72
N LEU A 68 6.42 -3.46 4.13
CA LEU A 68 6.59 -3.57 2.68
C LEU A 68 5.27 -3.99 2.01
N THR A 69 4.61 -5.04 2.51
CA THR A 69 3.32 -5.50 1.97
C THR A 69 2.24 -4.42 2.07
N ALA A 70 2.16 -3.70 3.20
CA ALA A 70 1.23 -2.58 3.37
C ALA A 70 1.53 -1.44 2.38
N ALA A 71 2.80 -1.13 2.11
CA ALA A 71 3.18 -0.15 1.10
C ALA A 71 2.81 -0.59 -0.32
N ILE A 72 2.98 -1.87 -0.66
CA ILE A 72 2.57 -2.46 -1.93
C ILE A 72 1.04 -2.36 -2.10
N ASN A 73 0.29 -2.69 -1.06
CA ASN A 73 -1.17 -2.57 -1.04
C ASN A 73 -1.64 -1.12 -1.22
N ALA A 74 -0.93 -0.16 -0.63
CA ALA A 74 -1.19 1.27 -0.82
C ALA A 74 -1.00 1.68 -2.28
N LEU A 75 0.08 1.21 -2.93
CA LEU A 75 0.33 1.46 -4.36
C LEU A 75 -0.71 0.79 -5.25
N ALA A 76 -1.19 -0.41 -4.90
CA ALA A 76 -2.27 -1.08 -5.62
C ALA A 76 -3.58 -0.27 -5.57
N ILE A 77 -3.97 0.24 -4.40
CA ILE A 77 -5.13 1.13 -4.24
C ILE A 77 -4.97 2.39 -5.09
N LEU A 78 -3.80 3.04 -5.02
CA LEU A 78 -3.53 4.26 -5.78
C LEU A 78 -3.61 4.01 -7.28
N LYS A 79 -2.99 2.93 -7.79
CA LYS A 79 -3.04 2.57 -9.21
C LYS A 79 -4.48 2.27 -9.65
N SER A 80 -5.23 1.50 -8.87
CA SER A 80 -6.63 1.16 -9.17
C SER A 80 -7.52 2.40 -9.29
N ASN A 81 -7.34 3.39 -8.42
CA ASN A 81 -8.18 4.60 -8.39
C ASN A 81 -7.69 5.72 -9.32
N LEU A 82 -6.39 5.80 -9.63
CA LEU A 82 -5.82 6.83 -10.49
C LEU A 82 -5.59 6.36 -11.93
N GLY A 83 -5.62 5.04 -12.16
CA GLY A 83 -5.27 4.36 -13.41
C GLY A 83 -3.77 4.15 -13.61
N THR A 84 -2.93 5.11 -13.19
CA THR A 84 -1.47 5.02 -13.25
C THR A 84 -0.82 5.80 -12.10
N LEU A 85 0.29 5.27 -11.60
CA LEU A 85 1.11 5.90 -10.56
C LEU A 85 1.88 7.12 -11.09
N ASN A 86 2.05 7.26 -12.41
CA ASN A 86 2.65 8.45 -13.04
C ASN A 86 1.91 9.76 -12.72
N LYS A 87 0.64 9.68 -12.28
CA LYS A 87 -0.12 10.86 -11.84
C LYS A 87 0.30 11.38 -10.45
N ILE A 88 1.10 10.61 -9.70
CA ILE A 88 1.55 10.98 -8.36
C ILE A 88 2.84 11.79 -8.47
N ARG A 89 2.78 13.05 -8.05
CA ARG A 89 3.94 13.94 -8.07
C ARG A 89 4.93 13.67 -6.94
N ARG A 90 4.43 13.37 -5.74
CA ARG A 90 5.25 13.17 -4.53
C ARG A 90 4.43 12.47 -3.44
N CYS A 91 5.07 11.57 -2.70
CA CYS A 91 4.58 11.14 -1.39
C CYS A 91 4.94 12.23 -0.37
N VAL A 92 3.93 12.94 0.15
CA VAL A 92 4.14 14.06 1.07
C VAL A 92 4.22 13.63 2.54
N LYS A 93 3.64 12.47 2.88
CA LYS A 93 3.56 11.94 4.24
C LYS A 93 3.35 10.42 4.22
N ILE A 94 3.97 9.72 5.17
CA ILE A 94 3.70 8.34 5.57
C ILE A 94 3.41 8.39 7.09
N THR A 95 2.43 7.62 7.56
CA THR A 95 2.02 7.55 8.99
C THR A 95 2.16 6.13 9.48
#